data_AF-I7MA93-F1
#
_entry.id   AF-I7MA93-F1
#
_cell.length_a   1.000
_cell.length_b   1.000
_cell.length_c   1.000
_cell.angle_alpha   90.00
_cell.angle_beta   90.00
_cell.angle_gamma   90.00
#
_symmetry.space_group_name_H-M   'P 1'
#
loop_
_entity.id
_entity.type
_entity.pdbx_description
1 polymer ?
#
loop_
_entity_poly.entity_id
_entity_poly.type
_entity_poly.pdbx_seq_one_letter_code
_entity_poly.pdbx_strand_id
1 'polypeptide(L)'
;MDKRKNSFSSDESDDEVQEIEVRKVNKQIQRVSVSAEAYGLFNKRENFQPRVIAKPQETVENIKKRLQGVFMFSALEENERNIVVNAMEEVRFKAGDQVINQGEEGNLLYVVESGELDCFKKYFDKPEPTYLKTYQPGEYFGELALLYNAPRAASIKAKTDVVLYGLDRETFNHIVKDASMKRRALYEDFFKTFELLKTIDDPYEKTKLADAVEVHDFQKNEVIVQQGSNNTNIYIVYQGEVVAKQNDKELFKYESGHYFGEIPVLTQKPQPFSFVSNAEKTSVLIVGERDYRNTLVVVEDKLKKGLEKYSAFQ
;
A
#
# COMPACT_ATOMS: atom_id res chain seq x y z
N MET A 1 60.12 6.76 61.38
CA MET A 1 61.13 7.23 60.41
C MET A 1 61.19 6.13 59.36
N ASP A 2 60.88 6.31 58.07
CA ASP A 2 61.06 7.46 57.21
C ASP A 2 60.09 7.42 56.01
N LYS A 3 59.74 8.64 55.60
CA LYS A 3 59.32 9.21 54.31
C LYS A 3 58.90 8.32 53.12
N ARG A 4 57.71 8.69 52.61
CA ARG A 4 57.22 8.66 51.23
C ARG A 4 58.32 8.71 50.15
N LYS A 5 58.18 7.88 49.11
CA LYS A 5 58.45 8.28 47.73
C LYS A 5 57.35 7.75 46.80
N ASN A 6 56.91 8.69 45.98
CA ASN A 6 55.88 8.62 44.96
C ASN A 6 56.45 7.91 43.72
N SER A 7 55.73 6.96 43.13
CA SER A 7 55.95 6.52 41.75
C SER A 7 54.59 6.32 41.10
N PHE A 8 54.23 7.29 40.25
CA PHE A 8 53.20 7.16 39.24
C PHE A 8 53.56 5.98 38.31
N SER A 9 52.70 4.97 38.25
CA SER A 9 52.58 4.12 37.06
C SER A 9 51.17 4.29 36.52
N SER A 10 51.08 4.75 35.28
CA SER A 10 49.87 4.80 34.49
C SER A 10 49.44 3.37 34.19
N ASP A 11 48.43 2.87 34.91
CA ASP A 11 47.73 1.65 34.52
C ASP A 11 46.89 1.96 33.28
N GLU A 12 47.37 1.52 32.12
CA GLU A 12 46.57 1.28 30.93
C GLU A 12 45.51 0.23 31.31
N SER A 13 44.31 0.69 31.68
CA SER A 13 43.15 -0.17 31.80
C SER A 13 42.60 -0.40 30.41
N ASP A 14 42.93 -1.57 29.84
CA ASP A 14 42.20 -2.14 28.73
C ASP A 14 40.71 -2.19 29.11
N ASP A 15 39.89 -1.36 28.47
CA ASP A 15 38.44 -1.48 28.49
C ASP A 15 38.05 -2.78 27.75
N GLU A 16 38.17 -3.93 28.43
CA GLU A 16 37.55 -5.17 27.99
C GLU A 16 36.03 -4.97 28.02
N VAL A 17 35.46 -4.69 26.85
CA VAL A 17 34.03 -4.69 26.62
C VAL A 17 33.53 -6.11 26.89
N GLN A 18 32.92 -6.34 28.06
CA GLN A 18 32.23 -7.60 28.32
C GLN A 18 31.13 -7.76 27.27
N GLU A 19 31.27 -8.75 26.39
CA GLU A 19 30.22 -9.16 25.49
C GLU A 19 28.96 -9.45 26.33
N ILE A 20 27.94 -8.61 26.16
CA ILE A 20 26.61 -8.91 26.70
C ILE A 20 26.15 -10.16 25.96
N GLU A 21 26.31 -11.33 26.60
CA GLU A 21 25.68 -12.56 26.13
C GLU A 21 24.16 -12.34 26.15
N VAL A 22 23.62 -11.94 25.00
CA VAL A 22 22.17 -11.95 24.77
C VAL A 22 21.76 -13.41 24.76
N ARG A 23 21.42 -13.94 25.94
CA ARG A 23 20.73 -15.23 26.07
C ARG A 23 19.45 -15.13 25.25
N LYS A 24 19.49 -15.64 24.02
CA LYS A 24 18.32 -15.85 23.19
C LYS A 24 17.48 -16.90 23.90
N VAL A 25 16.57 -16.46 24.76
CA VAL A 25 15.54 -17.33 25.33
C VAL A 25 14.69 -17.78 24.14
N ASN A 26 14.97 -18.98 23.66
CA ASN A 26 14.27 -19.63 22.57
C ASN A 26 12.90 -20.09 23.10
N LYS A 27 12.04 -19.15 23.49
CA LYS A 27 10.62 -19.43 23.74
C LYS A 27 10.06 -19.81 22.37
N GLN A 28 9.88 -21.11 22.13
CA GLN A 28 9.09 -21.61 21.02
C GLN A 28 7.67 -21.07 21.19
N ILE A 29 7.40 -19.88 20.65
CA ILE A 29 6.05 -19.34 20.56
C ILE A 29 5.39 -20.12 19.43
N GLN A 30 4.46 -21.00 19.80
CA GLN A 30 3.66 -21.75 18.85
C GLN A 30 2.87 -20.74 18.01
N ARG A 31 3.11 -20.72 16.69
CA ARG A 31 2.39 -19.83 15.78
C ARG A 31 0.94 -20.31 15.71
N VAL A 32 0.01 -19.43 16.06
CA VAL A 32 -1.43 -19.70 15.96
C VAL A 32 -1.91 -19.25 14.58
N SER A 33 -2.72 -20.07 13.92
CA SER A 33 -3.37 -19.70 12.66
C SER A 33 -4.46 -18.66 12.89
N VAL A 34 -4.58 -17.71 11.97
CA VAL A 34 -5.68 -16.74 11.94
C VAL A 34 -6.42 -16.85 10.60
N SER A 35 -7.73 -16.62 10.61
CA SER A 35 -8.56 -16.62 9.40
C SER A 35 -9.48 -15.40 9.41
N ALA A 36 -9.84 -14.92 8.22
CA ALA A 36 -10.96 -14.01 8.03
C ALA A 36 -12.21 -14.81 7.63
N GLU A 37 -13.36 -14.14 7.59
CA GLU A 37 -14.61 -14.72 7.07
C GLU A 37 -14.46 -15.06 5.58
N ALA A 38 -14.87 -16.28 5.22
CA ALA A 38 -14.88 -16.74 3.84
C ALA A 38 -16.18 -16.29 3.14
N TYR A 39 -16.04 -15.64 1.99
CA TYR A 39 -17.14 -15.33 1.09
C TYR A 39 -17.09 -16.29 -0.11
N GLY A 40 -18.22 -16.90 -0.48
CA GLY A 40 -18.28 -17.97 -1.48
C GLY A 40 -19.72 -18.36 -1.81
N LEU A 41 -19.94 -19.52 -2.44
CA LEU A 41 -21.27 -19.99 -2.86
C LEU A 41 -22.33 -19.98 -1.73
N PHE A 42 -21.88 -20.14 -0.48
CA PHE A 42 -22.73 -20.19 0.72
C PHE A 42 -22.84 -18.84 1.47
N ASN A 43 -21.93 -17.89 1.22
CA ASN A 43 -21.96 -16.51 1.73
C ASN A 43 -22.03 -15.57 0.52
N LYS A 44 -23.23 -15.45 -0.06
CA LYS A 44 -23.49 -14.59 -1.22
C LYS A 44 -23.41 -13.14 -0.78
N ARG A 45 -22.67 -12.33 -1.53
CA ARG A 45 -22.59 -10.89 -1.29
C ARG A 45 -23.96 -10.28 -1.55
N GLU A 46 -24.58 -9.72 -0.54
CA GLU A 46 -25.69 -8.80 -0.75
C GLU A 46 -25.16 -7.52 -1.42
N ASN A 47 -26.07 -6.74 -2.01
CA ASN A 47 -25.72 -5.41 -2.53
C ASN A 47 -25.34 -4.51 -1.35
N PHE A 48 -24.07 -4.55 -0.95
CA PHE A 48 -23.54 -3.73 0.13
C PHE A 48 -23.72 -2.26 -0.22
N GLN A 49 -24.58 -1.57 0.52
CA GLN A 49 -24.68 -0.13 0.46
C GLN A 49 -23.84 0.44 1.60
N PRO A 50 -22.71 1.12 1.30
CA PRO A 50 -21.90 1.73 2.34
C PRO A 50 -22.76 2.72 3.11
N ARG A 51 -22.72 2.64 4.44
CA ARG A 51 -23.39 3.60 5.31
C ARG A 51 -22.81 4.98 5.01
N VAL A 52 -23.65 6.00 4.89
CA VAL A 52 -23.21 7.38 4.67
C VAL A 52 -23.61 8.20 5.88
N ILE A 53 -22.63 8.57 6.68
CA ILE A 53 -22.81 9.43 7.85
C ILE A 53 -22.38 10.83 7.44
N ALA A 54 -23.36 11.75 7.40
CA ALA A 54 -23.12 13.14 7.06
C ALA A 54 -22.19 13.79 8.09
N LYS A 55 -21.13 14.44 7.61
CA LYS A 55 -20.11 15.11 8.42
C LYS A 55 -19.82 16.49 7.82
N PRO A 56 -19.38 17.47 8.62
CA PRO A 56 -18.88 18.73 8.10
C PRO A 56 -17.72 18.51 7.11
N GLN A 57 -17.63 19.34 6.08
CA GLN A 57 -16.61 19.19 5.03
C GLN A 57 -15.18 19.27 5.58
N GLU A 58 -14.95 20.12 6.58
CA GLU A 58 -13.67 20.21 7.29
C GLU A 58 -13.28 18.89 7.97
N THR A 59 -14.25 18.23 8.61
CA THR A 59 -14.05 16.92 9.25
C THR A 59 -13.70 15.85 8.22
N VAL A 60 -14.39 15.83 7.08
CA VAL A 60 -14.11 14.87 5.99
C VAL A 60 -12.67 15.00 5.50
N GLU A 61 -12.21 16.24 5.26
CA GLU A 61 -10.83 16.50 4.83
C GLU A 61 -9.79 16.11 5.89
N ASN A 62 -10.09 16.36 7.17
CA ASN A 62 -9.20 15.96 8.28
C ASN A 62 -9.07 14.44 8.40
N ILE A 63 -10.18 13.70 8.32
CA ILE A 63 -10.15 12.24 8.34
C ILE A 63 -9.38 11.73 7.12
N LYS A 64 -9.64 12.28 5.93
CA LYS A 64 -8.97 11.89 4.68
C LYS A 64 -7.45 12.05 4.77
N LYS A 65 -6.97 13.16 5.33
CA LYS A 65 -5.52 13.38 5.58
C LYS A 65 -4.95 12.35 6.54
N ARG A 66 -5.65 12.02 7.63
CA ARG A 66 -5.19 11.02 8.62
C ARG A 66 -5.17 9.62 8.03
N LEU A 67 -6.14 9.27 7.19
CA LEU A 67 -6.20 7.97 6.50
C LEU A 67 -5.02 7.73 5.53
N GLN A 68 -4.40 8.78 4.98
CA GLN A 68 -3.22 8.64 4.12
C GLN A 68 -2.02 8.00 4.85
N GLY A 69 -1.91 8.20 6.17
CA GLY A 69 -0.86 7.60 6.99
C GLY A 69 -1.09 6.12 7.34
N VAL A 70 -2.24 5.56 7.00
CA VAL A 70 -2.62 4.19 7.32
C VAL A 70 -2.31 3.29 6.14
N PHE A 71 -1.41 2.32 6.33
CA PHE A 71 -0.90 1.49 5.23
C PHE A 71 -1.97 0.69 4.47
N MET A 72 -3.11 0.35 5.10
CA MET A 72 -4.18 -0.39 4.43
C MET A 72 -5.09 0.47 3.56
N PHE A 73 -5.06 1.79 3.72
CA PHE A 73 -5.84 2.73 2.92
C PHE A 73 -5.01 3.46 1.86
N SER A 74 -3.69 3.24 1.83
CA SER A 74 -2.80 3.85 0.85
C SER A 74 -3.06 3.37 -0.58
N ALA A 75 -3.55 2.14 -0.73
CA ALA A 75 -3.89 1.54 -2.03
C ALA A 75 -5.27 1.96 -2.57
N LEU A 76 -6.05 2.72 -1.81
CA LEU A 76 -7.37 3.17 -2.22
C LEU A 76 -7.29 4.46 -3.04
N GLU A 77 -8.06 4.48 -4.13
CA GLU A 77 -8.25 5.69 -4.93
C GLU A 77 -9.05 6.75 -4.16
N GLU A 78 -9.07 7.98 -4.67
CA GLU A 78 -9.79 9.08 -4.02
C GLU A 78 -11.28 8.79 -3.79
N ASN A 79 -11.96 8.21 -4.78
CA ASN A 79 -13.37 7.87 -4.66
C ASN A 79 -13.61 6.82 -3.58
N GLU A 80 -12.74 5.81 -3.50
CA GLU A 80 -12.84 4.72 -2.53
C GLU A 80 -12.55 5.22 -1.11
N ARG A 81 -11.53 6.08 -0.96
CA ARG A 81 -11.25 6.77 0.31
C ARG A 81 -12.43 7.60 0.77
N ASN A 82 -13.09 8.33 -0.15
CA ASN A 82 -14.28 9.10 0.20
C ASN A 82 -15.41 8.19 0.71
N ILE A 83 -15.60 7.01 0.12
CA ILE A 83 -16.58 6.03 0.62
C ILE A 83 -16.21 5.57 2.05
N VAL A 84 -14.93 5.28 2.32
CA VAL A 84 -14.46 4.93 3.67
C VAL A 84 -14.76 6.05 4.66
N VAL A 85 -14.35 7.29 4.36
CA VAL A 85 -14.55 8.46 5.24
C VAL A 85 -16.04 8.70 5.53
N ASN A 86 -16.89 8.52 4.53
CA ASN A 86 -18.34 8.66 4.68
C ASN A 86 -18.94 7.57 5.57
N ALA A 87 -18.38 6.37 5.55
CA ALA A 87 -18.81 5.25 6.39
C ALA A 87 -18.33 5.32 7.84
N MET A 88 -17.29 6.09 8.14
CA MET A 88 -16.79 6.19 9.52
C MET A 88 -17.80 6.87 10.45
N GLU A 89 -17.93 6.36 11.67
CA GLU A 89 -18.83 6.88 12.70
C GLU A 89 -18.04 7.60 13.80
N GLU A 90 -18.53 8.76 14.25
CA GLU A 90 -17.90 9.47 15.37
C GLU A 90 -18.27 8.79 16.70
N VAL A 91 -17.27 8.48 17.52
CA VAL A 91 -17.44 7.90 18.85
C VAL A 91 -16.67 8.73 19.87
N ARG A 92 -17.30 9.03 21.01
CA ARG A 92 -16.73 9.88 22.06
C ARG A 92 -16.55 9.07 23.35
N PHE A 93 -15.41 9.27 24.00
CA PHE A 93 -15.10 8.68 25.30
C PHE A 93 -14.58 9.76 26.24
N LYS A 94 -14.86 9.59 27.53
CA LYS A 94 -14.38 10.45 28.60
C LYS A 94 -13.02 9.99 29.11
N ALA A 95 -12.27 10.92 29.70
CA ALA A 95 -11.03 10.58 30.37
C ALA A 95 -11.25 9.46 31.39
N GLY A 96 -10.50 8.37 31.26
CA GLY A 96 -10.61 7.18 32.10
C GLY A 96 -11.38 6.01 31.47
N ASP A 97 -12.16 6.24 30.40
CA ASP A 97 -12.96 5.19 29.77
C ASP A 97 -12.09 4.13 29.09
N GLN A 98 -12.54 2.87 29.13
CA GLN A 98 -11.95 1.79 28.36
C GLN A 98 -12.58 1.76 26.97
N VAL A 99 -11.75 1.95 25.94
CA VAL A 99 -12.17 1.92 24.54
C VAL A 99 -12.05 0.52 23.97
N ILE A 100 -10.99 -0.19 24.34
CA ILE A 100 -10.74 -1.58 23.94
C ILE A 100 -10.24 -2.38 25.14
N ASN A 101 -10.74 -3.60 25.32
CA ASN A 101 -10.20 -4.55 26.27
C ASN A 101 -9.41 -5.65 25.55
N GLN A 102 -8.18 -5.92 26.03
CA GLN A 102 -7.41 -7.05 25.53
C GLN A 102 -8.19 -8.36 25.65
N GLY A 103 -8.19 -9.15 24.57
CA GLY A 103 -8.84 -10.44 24.49
C GLY A 103 -10.30 -10.39 24.06
N GLU A 104 -10.93 -9.21 23.99
CA GLU A 104 -12.28 -9.09 23.43
C GLU A 104 -12.25 -9.28 21.91
N GLU A 105 -13.38 -9.71 21.34
CA GLU A 105 -13.54 -9.72 19.89
C GLU A 105 -13.65 -8.28 19.38
N GLY A 106 -12.75 -7.92 18.46
CA GLY A 106 -12.72 -6.61 17.85
C GLY A 106 -13.26 -6.65 16.43
N ASN A 107 -14.16 -5.75 16.07
CA ASN A 107 -14.65 -5.58 14.70
C ASN A 107 -14.51 -4.15 14.17
N LEU A 108 -13.92 -3.24 14.96
CA LEU A 108 -13.77 -1.82 14.62
C LEU A 108 -12.30 -1.41 14.55
N LEU A 109 -11.98 -0.57 13.58
CA LEU A 109 -10.79 0.28 13.57
C LEU A 109 -11.17 1.65 14.10
N TYR A 110 -10.28 2.29 14.86
CA TYR A 110 -10.45 3.68 15.28
C TYR A 110 -9.32 4.56 14.75
N VAL A 111 -9.68 5.76 14.29
CA VAL A 111 -8.77 6.87 13.99
C VAL A 111 -8.98 7.95 15.04
N VAL A 112 -7.91 8.42 15.66
CA VAL A 112 -7.98 9.44 16.71
C VAL A 112 -8.17 10.82 16.07
N GLU A 113 -9.28 11.49 16.36
CA GLU A 113 -9.52 12.87 15.94
C GLU A 113 -8.94 13.87 16.93
N SER A 114 -9.27 13.72 18.21
CA SER A 114 -8.79 14.57 19.30
C SER A 114 -8.62 13.81 20.62
N GLY A 115 -7.75 14.33 21.47
CA GLY A 115 -7.40 13.74 22.76
C GLY A 115 -6.33 12.64 22.68
N GLU A 116 -6.01 12.05 23.83
CA GLU A 116 -4.94 11.06 23.99
C GLU A 116 -5.48 9.73 24.57
N LEU A 117 -4.92 8.60 24.13
CA LEU A 117 -5.27 7.28 24.65
C LEU A 117 -4.03 6.45 24.97
N ASP A 118 -4.00 5.80 26.13
CA ASP A 118 -2.90 4.93 26.52
C ASP A 118 -3.17 3.46 26.17
N CYS A 119 -2.16 2.80 25.60
CA CYS A 119 -2.17 1.40 25.22
C CYS A 119 -1.44 0.56 26.28
N PHE A 120 -2.11 -0.48 26.76
CA PHE A 120 -1.56 -1.40 27.76
C PHE A 120 -1.69 -2.84 27.29
N LYS A 121 -0.67 -3.65 27.53
CA LYS A 121 -0.71 -5.08 27.26
C LYS A 121 -0.41 -5.89 28.50
N LYS A 122 -1.31 -6.82 28.81
CA LYS A 122 -1.14 -7.83 29.85
C LYS A 122 -0.42 -9.03 29.25
N TYR A 123 0.75 -9.35 29.80
CA TYR A 123 1.52 -10.52 29.45
C TYR A 123 1.30 -11.62 30.49
N PHE A 124 1.34 -12.89 30.08
CA PHE A 124 1.14 -14.02 30.99
C PHE A 124 2.19 -14.11 32.10
N ASP A 125 3.40 -13.64 31.83
CA ASP A 125 4.54 -13.67 32.74
C ASP A 125 4.69 -12.40 33.60
N LYS A 126 3.77 -11.44 33.49
CA LYS A 126 3.78 -10.21 34.29
C LYS A 126 2.44 -10.01 35.01
N PRO A 127 2.46 -9.72 36.32
CA PRO A 127 1.24 -9.48 37.08
C PRO A 127 0.53 -8.18 36.64
N GLU A 128 1.32 -7.13 36.36
CA GLU A 128 0.80 -5.81 35.98
C GLU A 128 0.78 -5.58 34.46
N PRO A 129 -0.22 -4.86 33.93
CA PRO A 129 -0.25 -4.43 32.53
C PRO A 129 0.97 -3.58 32.19
N THR A 130 1.63 -3.90 31.08
CA THR A 130 2.77 -3.12 30.57
C THR A 130 2.24 -2.02 29.67
N TYR A 131 2.57 -0.76 29.97
CA TYR A 131 2.33 0.38 29.08
C TYR A 131 3.17 0.22 27.80
N LEU A 132 2.54 0.43 26.65
CA LEU A 132 3.18 0.32 25.34
C LEU A 132 3.44 1.68 24.70
N LYS A 133 2.39 2.50 24.56
CA LYS A 133 2.46 3.86 24.00
C LYS A 133 1.19 4.65 24.28
N THR A 134 1.25 5.97 24.06
CA THR A 134 0.08 6.85 23.97
C THR A 134 -0.22 7.12 22.50
N TYR A 135 -1.48 6.98 22.12
CA TYR A 135 -2.02 7.39 20.83
C TYR A 135 -2.38 8.87 20.85
N GLN A 136 -1.97 9.56 19.78
CA GLN A 136 -2.17 10.99 19.56
C GLN A 136 -3.14 11.24 18.39
N PRO A 137 -3.69 12.46 18.27
CA PRO A 137 -4.47 12.86 17.10
C PRO A 137 -3.74 12.54 15.79
N GLY A 138 -4.36 11.73 14.94
CA GLY A 138 -3.85 11.35 13.63
C GLY A 138 -3.34 9.92 13.58
N GLU A 139 -3.12 9.31 14.73
CA GLU A 139 -2.84 7.89 14.83
C GLU A 139 -4.13 7.05 14.80
N TYR A 140 -3.96 5.75 14.64
CA TYR A 140 -5.03 4.77 14.53
C TYR A 140 -4.67 3.49 15.27
N PHE A 141 -5.69 2.70 15.61
CA PHE A 141 -5.53 1.42 16.29
C PHE A 141 -6.71 0.48 16.05
N GLY A 142 -6.46 -0.81 16.27
CA GLY A 142 -7.48 -1.86 16.14
C GLY A 142 -7.59 -2.43 14.73
N GLU A 143 -6.62 -2.10 13.88
CA GLU A 143 -6.52 -2.45 12.48
C GLU A 143 -6.31 -3.95 12.24
N LEU A 144 -5.59 -4.62 13.14
CA LEU A 144 -5.38 -6.07 13.08
C LEU A 144 -6.70 -6.84 13.13
N ALA A 145 -7.69 -6.30 13.86
CA ALA A 145 -9.00 -6.91 13.99
C ALA A 145 -9.82 -6.80 12.69
N LEU A 146 -9.45 -5.92 11.76
CA LEU A 146 -10.05 -5.89 10.41
C LEU A 146 -9.44 -6.95 9.49
N LEU A 147 -8.12 -7.19 9.61
CA LEU A 147 -7.38 -8.10 8.72
C LEU A 147 -7.59 -9.57 9.06
N TYR A 148 -7.62 -9.89 10.35
CA TYR A 148 -7.71 -11.24 10.85
C TYR A 148 -8.76 -11.24 11.95
N ASN A 149 -9.74 -12.16 11.90
CA ASN A 149 -10.76 -12.25 12.95
C ASN A 149 -10.09 -12.75 14.26
N ALA A 150 -9.39 -11.85 14.93
CA ALA A 150 -8.49 -12.12 16.03
C ALA A 150 -8.87 -11.25 17.23
N PRO A 151 -8.73 -11.79 18.46
CA PRO A 151 -8.96 -11.02 19.67
C PRO A 151 -8.04 -9.79 19.76
N ARG A 152 -8.51 -8.75 20.45
CA ARG A 152 -7.73 -7.52 20.67
C ARG A 152 -6.43 -7.83 21.41
N ALA A 153 -5.30 -7.42 20.84
CA ALA A 153 -3.98 -7.77 21.37
C ALA A 153 -3.54 -6.96 22.60
N ALA A 154 -4.19 -5.82 22.86
CA ALA A 154 -3.91 -4.88 23.94
C ALA A 154 -5.19 -4.14 24.33
N SER A 155 -5.22 -3.60 25.55
CA SER A 155 -6.27 -2.70 26.02
C SER A 155 -5.93 -1.26 25.70
N ILE A 156 -6.94 -0.43 25.45
CA ILE A 156 -6.77 0.99 25.17
C ILE A 156 -7.71 1.79 26.06
N LYS A 157 -7.14 2.74 26.80
CA LYS A 157 -7.84 3.58 27.77
C LYS A 157 -7.71 5.05 27.37
N ALA A 158 -8.81 5.79 27.39
CA ALA A 158 -8.81 7.22 27.17
C ALA A 158 -8.05 7.92 28.31
N LYS A 159 -7.00 8.66 27.97
CA LYS A 159 -6.21 9.46 28.93
C LYS A 159 -6.84 10.83 29.14
N THR A 160 -7.40 11.40 28.08
CA THR A 160 -8.23 12.62 28.12
C THR A 160 -9.63 12.31 27.60
N ASP A 161 -10.52 13.31 27.58
CA ASP A 161 -11.70 13.23 26.71
C ASP A 161 -11.21 13.08 25.26
N VAL A 162 -11.77 12.10 24.54
CA VAL A 162 -11.33 11.75 23.19
C VAL A 162 -12.50 11.66 22.21
N VAL A 163 -12.22 12.03 20.97
CA VAL A 163 -13.11 11.83 19.83
C VAL A 163 -12.40 10.92 18.84
N LEU A 164 -13.09 9.86 18.43
CA LEU A 164 -12.59 8.83 17.52
C LEU A 164 -13.52 8.72 16.32
N TYR A 165 -12.98 8.26 15.19
CA TYR A 165 -13.75 7.77 14.05
C TYR A 165 -13.61 6.26 13.94
N GLY A 166 -14.71 5.55 14.11
CA GLY A 166 -14.81 4.09 14.00
C GLY A 166 -15.15 3.64 12.59
N LEU A 167 -14.53 2.57 12.10
CA LEU A 167 -14.90 1.87 10.87
C LEU A 167 -15.01 0.37 11.15
N ASP A 168 -16.11 -0.25 10.75
CA ASP A 168 -16.34 -1.67 10.97
C ASP A 168 -15.68 -2.55 9.89
N ARG A 169 -15.42 -3.80 10.27
CA ARG A 169 -14.79 -4.83 9.43
C ARG A 169 -15.57 -5.11 8.16
N GLU A 170 -16.89 -5.18 8.24
CA GLU A 170 -17.73 -5.51 7.10
C GLU A 170 -17.59 -4.41 6.04
N THR A 171 -17.77 -3.15 6.45
CA THR A 171 -17.62 -1.99 5.59
C THR A 171 -16.20 -1.87 5.04
N PHE A 172 -15.17 -2.07 5.86
CA PHE A 172 -13.78 -2.10 5.39
C PHE A 172 -13.55 -3.17 4.32
N ASN A 173 -13.94 -4.42 4.62
CA ASN A 173 -13.74 -5.54 3.72
C ASN A 173 -14.50 -5.35 2.41
N HIS A 174 -15.74 -4.86 2.46
CA HIS A 174 -16.51 -4.58 1.27
C HIS A 174 -15.87 -3.48 0.44
N ILE A 175 -15.52 -2.33 1.03
CA ILE A 175 -14.94 -1.22 0.25
C ILE A 175 -13.61 -1.62 -0.37
N VAL A 176 -12.68 -2.18 0.40
CA VAL A 176 -11.33 -2.52 -0.09
C VAL A 176 -11.35 -3.70 -1.06
N LYS A 177 -12.16 -4.75 -0.82
CA LYS A 177 -12.26 -5.89 -1.75
C LYS A 177 -13.04 -5.53 -2.99
N ASP A 178 -14.14 -4.80 -2.89
CA ASP A 178 -14.93 -4.40 -4.06
C ASP A 178 -14.17 -3.38 -4.91
N ALA A 179 -13.42 -2.46 -4.30
CA ALA A 179 -12.44 -1.60 -4.98
C ALA A 179 -11.48 -2.42 -5.84
N SER A 180 -10.76 -3.34 -5.19
CA SER A 180 -9.78 -4.21 -5.86
C SER A 180 -10.41 -5.06 -6.96
N MET A 181 -11.60 -5.63 -6.74
CA MET A 181 -12.31 -6.45 -7.73
C MET A 181 -12.87 -5.64 -8.90
N LYS A 182 -13.44 -4.46 -8.66
CA LYS A 182 -13.91 -3.56 -9.72
C LYS A 182 -12.74 -3.10 -10.58
N ARG A 183 -11.63 -2.71 -9.95
CA ARG A 183 -10.40 -2.33 -10.63
C ARG A 183 -9.84 -3.46 -11.48
N ARG A 184 -9.76 -4.68 -10.92
CA ARG A 184 -9.36 -5.88 -11.66
C ARG A 184 -10.27 -6.14 -12.86
N ALA A 185 -11.59 -6.13 -12.67
CA ALA A 185 -12.55 -6.35 -13.75
C ALA A 185 -12.41 -5.31 -14.88
N LEU A 186 -12.23 -4.04 -14.51
CA LEU A 186 -12.03 -2.94 -15.45
C LEU A 186 -10.76 -3.13 -16.29
N TYR A 187 -9.63 -3.50 -15.67
CA TYR A 187 -8.40 -3.79 -16.42
C TYR A 187 -8.48 -5.08 -17.22
N GLU A 188 -9.11 -6.14 -16.71
CA GLU A 188 -9.35 -7.37 -17.46
C GLU A 188 -10.19 -7.11 -18.72
N ASP A 189 -11.25 -6.30 -18.61
CA ASP A 189 -12.07 -5.91 -19.75
C ASP A 189 -11.29 -5.05 -20.74
N PHE A 190 -10.47 -4.13 -20.25
CA PHE A 190 -9.55 -3.37 -21.11
C PHE A 190 -8.55 -4.30 -21.84
N PHE A 191 -7.95 -5.27 -21.16
CA PHE A 191 -7.00 -6.21 -21.75
C PHE A 191 -7.61 -7.11 -22.82
N LYS A 192 -8.93 -7.37 -22.78
CA LYS A 192 -9.64 -8.06 -23.88
C LYS A 192 -9.68 -7.23 -25.16
N THR A 193 -9.65 -5.90 -25.05
CA THR A 193 -9.67 -5.00 -26.21
C THR A 193 -8.28 -4.88 -26.86
N PHE A 194 -7.22 -5.00 -26.06
CA PHE A 194 -5.83 -4.80 -26.47
C PHE A 194 -5.25 -6.01 -27.24
N GLU A 195 -4.82 -5.79 -28.48
CA GLU A 195 -4.38 -6.86 -29.39
C GLU A 195 -3.22 -7.71 -28.88
N LEU A 196 -2.27 -7.11 -28.16
CA LEU A 196 -1.14 -7.84 -27.58
C LEU A 196 -1.61 -8.85 -26.52
N LEU A 197 -2.55 -8.44 -25.65
CA LEU A 197 -3.02 -9.25 -24.53
C LEU A 197 -4.19 -10.18 -24.90
N LYS A 198 -4.83 -9.98 -26.07
CA LYS A 198 -5.79 -10.94 -26.62
C LYS A 198 -5.21 -12.35 -26.73
N THR A 199 -3.89 -12.46 -26.94
CA THR A 199 -3.23 -13.76 -27.15
C THR A 199 -2.70 -14.42 -25.90
N ILE A 200 -2.94 -13.81 -24.74
CA ILE A 200 -2.87 -14.52 -23.48
C ILE A 200 -4.16 -15.34 -23.38
N ASP A 201 -4.08 -16.63 -23.67
CA ASP A 201 -5.26 -17.51 -23.66
C ASP A 201 -5.70 -17.85 -22.23
N ASP A 202 -4.75 -17.95 -21.29
CA ASP A 202 -5.03 -18.26 -19.89
C ASP A 202 -5.65 -17.04 -19.16
N PRO A 203 -6.90 -17.12 -18.69
CA PRO A 203 -7.52 -16.06 -17.88
C PRO A 203 -6.71 -15.74 -16.62
N TYR A 204 -6.02 -16.72 -16.04
CA TYR A 204 -5.24 -16.53 -14.82
C TYR A 204 -4.04 -15.61 -15.03
N GLU A 205 -3.40 -15.65 -16.21
CA GLU A 205 -2.31 -14.75 -16.57
C GLU A 205 -2.80 -13.31 -16.75
N LYS A 206 -4.01 -13.11 -17.30
CA LYS A 206 -4.65 -11.79 -17.39
C LYS A 206 -4.97 -11.23 -16.01
N THR A 207 -5.51 -12.05 -15.11
CA THR A 207 -5.78 -11.65 -13.73
C THR A 207 -4.49 -11.24 -13.01
N LYS A 208 -3.40 -12.02 -13.17
CA LYS A 208 -2.10 -11.66 -12.59
C LYS A 208 -1.59 -10.32 -13.10
N LEU A 209 -1.71 -10.05 -14.40
CA LEU A 209 -1.33 -8.78 -14.98
C LEU A 209 -2.20 -7.63 -14.44
N ALA A 210 -3.52 -7.84 -14.35
CA ALA A 210 -4.46 -6.84 -13.81
C ALA A 210 -4.18 -6.50 -12.34
N ASP A 211 -3.65 -7.45 -11.57
CA ASP A 211 -3.22 -7.24 -10.19
C ASP A 211 -1.87 -6.52 -10.08
N ALA A 212 -1.02 -6.63 -11.10
CA ALA A 212 0.34 -6.12 -11.08
C ALA A 212 0.50 -4.73 -11.71
N VAL A 213 -0.52 -4.24 -12.43
CA VAL A 213 -0.45 -2.92 -13.08
C VAL A 213 -0.63 -1.78 -12.09
N GLU A 214 0.25 -0.80 -12.17
CA GLU A 214 0.12 0.48 -11.48
C GLU A 214 -0.44 1.53 -12.43
N VAL A 215 -1.30 2.43 -11.94
CA VAL A 215 -1.91 3.47 -12.79
C VAL A 215 -1.36 4.82 -12.43
N HIS A 216 -0.87 5.52 -13.46
CA HIS A 216 -0.37 6.89 -13.33
C HIS A 216 -1.06 7.81 -14.32
N ASP A 217 -1.53 8.93 -13.79
CA ASP A 217 -2.14 10.02 -14.55
C ASP A 217 -1.10 11.12 -14.83
N PHE A 218 -1.09 11.62 -16.06
CA PHE A 218 -0.19 12.65 -16.55
C PHE A 218 -0.98 13.79 -17.19
N GLN A 219 -0.53 15.02 -16.97
CA GLN A 219 -1.09 16.21 -17.62
C GLN A 219 -0.48 16.42 -19.01
N LYS A 220 -1.06 17.34 -19.79
CA LYS A 220 -0.53 17.68 -21.11
C LYS A 220 0.91 18.16 -21.02
N ASN A 221 1.75 17.68 -21.94
CA ASN A 221 3.20 17.94 -22.04
C ASN A 221 4.05 17.37 -20.90
N GLU A 222 3.47 16.60 -19.98
CA GLU A 222 4.25 15.93 -18.94
C GLU A 222 5.04 14.76 -19.52
N VAL A 223 6.31 14.63 -19.12
CA VAL A 223 7.19 13.56 -19.58
C VAL A 223 6.92 12.30 -18.78
N ILE A 224 6.53 11.23 -19.47
CA ILE A 224 6.24 9.91 -18.88
C ILE A 224 7.54 9.11 -18.74
N VAL A 225 8.38 9.16 -19.78
CA VAL A 225 9.68 8.49 -19.80
C VAL A 225 10.67 9.39 -20.53
N GLN A 226 11.86 9.57 -19.95
CA GLN A 226 12.92 10.39 -20.53
C GLN A 226 13.81 9.57 -21.47
N GLN A 227 14.23 10.17 -22.58
CA GLN A 227 15.30 9.65 -23.43
C GLN A 227 16.58 9.40 -22.62
N GLY A 228 17.24 8.27 -22.86
CA GLY A 228 18.42 7.80 -22.15
C GLY A 228 18.12 7.10 -20.83
N SER A 229 16.85 7.00 -20.43
CA SER A 229 16.49 6.25 -19.22
C SER A 229 16.75 4.76 -19.40
N ASN A 230 17.23 4.13 -18.33
CA ASN A 230 17.40 2.67 -18.24
C ASN A 230 16.23 2.03 -17.48
N ASN A 231 15.08 2.70 -17.45
CA ASN A 231 13.91 2.18 -16.74
C ASN A 231 13.35 0.97 -17.51
N THR A 232 13.20 -0.15 -16.81
CA THR A 232 12.74 -1.45 -17.33
C THR A 232 11.23 -1.66 -17.13
N ASN A 233 10.46 -0.59 -17.11
CA ASN A 233 9.00 -0.64 -17.07
C ASN A 233 8.40 -0.68 -18.48
N ILE A 234 7.32 -1.45 -18.66
CA ILE A 234 6.45 -1.38 -19.83
C ILE A 234 5.26 -0.50 -19.50
N TYR A 235 4.89 0.36 -20.43
CA TYR A 235 3.81 1.33 -20.31
C TYR A 235 2.71 1.00 -21.31
N ILE A 236 1.46 0.98 -20.87
CA ILE A 236 0.29 0.75 -21.71
C ILE A 236 -0.63 1.96 -21.59
N VAL A 237 -0.92 2.63 -22.71
CA VAL A 237 -1.83 3.78 -22.72
C VAL A 237 -3.24 3.27 -22.45
N TYR A 238 -3.80 3.64 -21.29
CA TYR A 238 -5.18 3.29 -20.92
C TYR A 238 -6.16 4.31 -21.48
N GLN A 239 -5.86 5.60 -21.28
CA GLN A 239 -6.68 6.72 -21.75
C GLN A 239 -5.78 7.87 -22.17
N GLY A 240 -6.22 8.65 -23.17
CA GLY A 240 -5.50 9.81 -23.67
C GLY A 240 -4.53 9.45 -24.78
N GLU A 241 -3.48 10.25 -24.90
CA GLU A 241 -2.58 10.20 -26.04
C GLU A 241 -1.14 10.48 -25.61
N VAL A 242 -0.20 9.69 -26.12
CA VAL A 242 1.24 9.83 -25.85
C VAL A 242 1.97 9.98 -27.18
N VAL A 243 2.99 10.83 -27.21
CA VAL A 243 3.88 11.01 -28.35
C VAL A 243 5.32 10.69 -27.97
N ALA A 244 6.02 9.95 -28.84
CA ALA A 244 7.46 9.75 -28.73
C ALA A 244 8.19 10.88 -29.45
N LYS A 245 9.11 11.54 -28.74
CA LYS A 245 9.93 12.63 -29.22
C LYS A 245 11.42 12.28 -29.19
N GLN A 246 12.14 12.74 -30.21
CA GLN A 246 13.61 12.73 -30.25
C GLN A 246 14.07 14.08 -30.79
N ASN A 247 14.92 14.80 -30.03
CA ASN A 247 15.38 16.16 -30.39
C ASN A 247 14.21 17.08 -30.79
N ASP A 248 13.15 17.13 -29.97
CA ASP A 248 11.91 17.90 -30.16
C ASP A 248 11.06 17.54 -31.39
N LYS A 249 11.45 16.53 -32.17
CA LYS A 249 10.66 16.01 -33.29
C LYS A 249 9.77 14.85 -32.83
N GLU A 250 8.48 14.93 -33.15
CA GLU A 250 7.52 13.83 -32.94
C GLU A 250 7.75 12.72 -33.97
N LEU A 251 7.93 11.49 -33.48
CA LEU A 251 8.22 10.32 -34.30
C LEU A 251 7.05 9.35 -34.35
N PHE A 252 6.43 9.09 -33.19
CA PHE A 252 5.38 8.08 -33.05
C PHE A 252 4.27 8.60 -32.15
N LYS A 253 3.04 8.16 -32.44
CA LYS A 253 1.83 8.50 -31.72
C LYS A 253 1.21 7.24 -31.11
N TYR A 254 0.81 7.32 -29.86
CA TYR A 254 0.26 6.21 -29.08
C TYR A 254 -1.10 6.62 -28.52
N GLU A 255 -2.10 5.79 -28.77
CA GLU A 255 -3.48 5.99 -28.34
C GLU A 255 -3.86 4.85 -27.38
N SER A 256 -5.07 4.89 -26.83
CA SER A 256 -5.56 3.85 -25.92
C SER A 256 -5.38 2.44 -26.53
N GLY A 257 -4.77 1.55 -25.76
CA GLY A 257 -4.41 0.20 -26.21
C GLY A 257 -3.07 0.11 -26.94
N HIS A 258 -2.31 1.20 -27.11
CA HIS A 258 -0.91 1.10 -27.53
C HIS A 258 0.02 0.98 -26.31
N TYR A 259 1.23 0.44 -26.53
CA TYR A 259 2.25 0.26 -25.49
C TYR A 259 3.61 0.80 -25.93
N PHE A 260 4.46 1.09 -24.94
CA PHE A 260 5.83 1.55 -25.14
C PHE A 260 6.73 1.19 -23.94
N GLY A 261 8.04 1.44 -24.05
CA GLY A 261 9.04 1.13 -23.01
C GLY A 261 9.57 -0.30 -23.08
N GLU A 262 9.24 -1.04 -24.14
CA GLU A 262 9.69 -2.42 -24.36
C GLU A 262 11.20 -2.51 -24.69
N ILE A 263 11.83 -1.42 -25.17
CA ILE A 263 13.25 -1.43 -25.61
C ILE A 263 14.21 -1.74 -24.45
N PRO A 264 14.21 -1.01 -23.31
CA PRO A 264 15.14 -1.30 -22.23
C PRO A 264 14.92 -2.68 -21.62
N VAL A 265 13.66 -3.14 -21.57
CA VAL A 265 13.29 -4.46 -21.04
C VAL A 265 13.84 -5.60 -21.91
N LEU A 266 13.69 -5.50 -23.23
CA LEU A 266 14.05 -6.58 -24.15
C LEU A 266 15.50 -6.55 -24.62
N THR A 267 16.11 -5.36 -24.69
CA THR A 267 17.43 -5.16 -25.32
C THR A 267 18.51 -4.72 -24.34
N GLN A 268 18.15 -4.33 -23.11
CA GLN A 268 19.06 -3.74 -22.11
C GLN A 268 19.77 -2.46 -22.59
N LYS A 269 19.29 -1.85 -23.69
CA LYS A 269 19.77 -0.55 -24.17
C LYS A 269 18.95 0.59 -23.53
N PRO A 270 19.54 1.78 -23.34
CA PRO A 270 18.80 2.95 -22.89
C PRO A 270 17.66 3.31 -23.84
N GLN A 271 16.60 3.90 -23.30
CA GLN A 271 15.43 4.30 -24.06
C GLN A 271 15.77 5.41 -25.08
N PRO A 272 15.61 5.21 -26.40
CA PRO A 272 16.06 6.16 -27.41
C PRO A 272 15.17 7.41 -27.58
N PHE A 273 13.96 7.39 -27.03
CA PHE A 273 12.95 8.44 -27.19
C PHE A 273 12.40 8.91 -25.85
N SER A 274 12.05 10.19 -25.75
CA SER A 274 11.22 10.68 -24.64
C SER A 274 9.74 10.45 -24.98
N PHE A 275 8.95 9.94 -24.06
CA PHE A 275 7.52 9.80 -24.20
C PHE A 275 6.82 10.89 -23.40
N VAL A 276 5.92 11.62 -24.05
CA VAL A 276 5.27 12.80 -23.48
C VAL A 276 3.76 12.70 -23.68
N SER A 277 2.99 13.05 -22.67
CA SER A 277 1.54 13.16 -22.75
C SER A 277 1.12 14.28 -23.71
N ASN A 278 0.22 13.99 -24.66
CA ASN A 278 -0.30 14.97 -25.63
C ASN A 278 -1.78 15.36 -25.40
N ALA A 279 -2.47 14.68 -24.48
CA ALA A 279 -3.85 14.99 -24.10
C ALA A 279 -3.92 15.82 -22.81
N GLU A 280 -5.07 16.43 -22.52
CA GLU A 280 -5.30 17.15 -21.25
C GLU A 280 -5.13 16.23 -20.03
N LYS A 281 -5.58 14.98 -20.17
CA LYS A 281 -5.37 13.90 -19.21
C LYS A 281 -4.98 12.63 -19.96
N THR A 282 -3.84 12.06 -19.57
CA THR A 282 -3.36 10.76 -20.07
C THR A 282 -3.16 9.81 -18.91
N SER A 283 -3.80 8.65 -18.94
CA SER A 283 -3.66 7.59 -17.93
C SER A 283 -2.90 6.43 -18.54
N VAL A 284 -1.85 5.98 -17.85
CA VAL A 284 -0.97 4.91 -18.30
C VAL A 284 -0.90 3.81 -17.23
N LEU A 285 -1.01 2.56 -17.68
CA LEU A 285 -0.74 1.39 -16.86
C LEU A 285 0.75 1.07 -16.95
N ILE A 286 1.40 0.92 -15.81
CA ILE A 286 2.83 0.64 -15.69
C ILE A 286 2.98 -0.81 -15.21
N VAL A 287 3.78 -1.58 -15.93
CA VAL A 287 4.17 -2.94 -15.57
C VAL A 287 5.66 -2.92 -15.27
N GLY A 288 6.02 -3.10 -14.00
CA GLY A 288 7.41 -3.15 -13.57
C GLY A 288 8.15 -4.39 -14.06
N GLU A 289 9.48 -4.37 -14.04
CA GLU A 289 10.31 -5.48 -14.53
C GLU A 289 10.02 -6.82 -13.84
N ARG A 290 9.82 -6.78 -12.52
CA ARG A 290 9.50 -7.99 -11.74
C ARG A 290 8.17 -8.59 -12.21
N ASP A 291 7.18 -7.75 -12.46
CA ASP A 291 5.85 -8.18 -12.86
C ASP A 291 5.81 -8.59 -14.33
N TYR A 292 6.56 -7.92 -15.20
CA TYR A 292 6.81 -8.34 -16.57
C TYR A 292 7.30 -9.80 -16.62
N ARG A 293 8.34 -10.13 -15.84
CA ARG A 293 8.91 -11.49 -15.80
C ARG A 293 7.91 -12.56 -15.34
N ASN A 294 6.91 -12.17 -14.55
CA ASN A 294 5.90 -13.08 -14.01
C ASN A 294 4.63 -13.16 -14.86
N THR A 295 4.40 -12.20 -15.77
CA THR A 295 3.12 -12.03 -16.46
C THR A 295 3.24 -11.89 -17.97
N LEU A 296 4.10 -11.00 -18.47
CA LEU A 296 4.18 -10.65 -19.89
C LEU A 296 5.19 -11.47 -20.69
N VAL A 297 5.97 -12.35 -20.05
CA VAL A 297 6.93 -13.24 -20.75
C VAL A 297 6.24 -14.09 -21.82
N VAL A 298 4.98 -14.48 -21.60
CA VAL A 298 4.19 -15.25 -22.56
C VAL A 298 3.92 -14.51 -23.88
N VAL A 299 3.96 -13.18 -23.86
CA VAL A 299 3.82 -12.33 -25.07
C VAL A 299 5.14 -11.71 -25.52
N GLU A 300 6.28 -12.14 -24.97
CA GLU A 300 7.60 -11.59 -25.27
C GLU A 300 7.95 -11.67 -26.76
N ASP A 301 7.62 -12.78 -27.43
CA ASP A 301 7.88 -12.93 -28.87
C ASP A 301 7.13 -11.89 -29.72
N LYS A 302 5.95 -11.46 -29.27
CA LYS A 302 5.20 -10.39 -29.94
C LYS A 302 5.76 -9.02 -29.62
N LEU A 303 6.17 -8.79 -28.38
CA LEU A 303 6.87 -7.57 -28.00
C LEU A 303 8.16 -7.39 -28.83
N LYS A 304 8.91 -8.48 -29.04
CA LYS A 304 10.10 -8.51 -29.92
C LYS A 304 9.77 -8.18 -31.37
N LYS A 305 8.70 -8.75 -31.94
CA LYS A 305 8.23 -8.37 -33.29
C LYS A 305 7.86 -6.88 -33.35
N GLY A 306 7.26 -6.35 -32.29
CA GLY A 306 6.96 -4.93 -32.16
C GLY A 306 8.19 -4.02 -32.25
N LEU A 307 9.40 -4.50 -31.91
CA LEU A 307 10.63 -3.72 -32.02
C LEU A 307 11.02 -3.39 -33.46
N GLU A 308 10.52 -4.14 -34.45
CA GLU A 308 10.81 -3.88 -35.87
C GLU A 308 10.42 -2.45 -36.28
N LYS A 309 9.40 -1.86 -35.64
CA LYS A 309 8.98 -0.46 -35.86
C LYS A 309 10.07 0.57 -35.54
N TYR A 310 11.05 0.20 -34.71
CA TYR A 310 12.16 1.07 -34.30
C TYR A 310 13.49 0.73 -34.99
N SER A 311 13.51 -0.24 -35.90
CA SER A 311 14.74 -0.70 -36.56
C SER A 311 15.55 0.41 -37.23
N ALA A 312 14.89 1.48 -37.71
CA ALA A 312 15.54 2.65 -38.28
C ALA A 312 16.24 3.59 -37.27
N PHE A 313 16.08 3.34 -35.97
CA PHE A 313 16.54 4.18 -34.86
C PHE A 313 17.39 3.42 -33.82
N GLN A 314 17.69 2.13 -34.06
CA GLN A 314 18.42 1.22 -33.17
C GLN A 314 19.94 1.26 -33.32
#